data_AF-A0A931SMM2-F1
#
_entry.id   AF-A0A931SMM2-F1
#
_cell.length_a   1.000
_cell.length_b   1.000
_cell.length_c   1.000
_cell.angle_alpha   90.00
_cell.angle_beta   90.00
_cell.angle_gamma   90.00
#
_symmetry.space_group_name_H-M   'P 1'
#
loop_
_entity.id
_entity.type
_entity.pdbx_description
1 polymer ?
#
loop_
_entity_poly.entity_id
_entity_poly.type
_entity_poly.pdbx_seq_one_letter_code
_entity_poly.pdbx_strand_id
1 'polypeptide(L)'
;MIWIRRGLAVLLSVLFLPLLLLALLLLTINSTFLNPSFYVEQLRQANVYSFLYDKALPALLEDASKESELPLNIDLAAAKVELVSAARQVLPPDWLQAQVEQAINKVLPYALGEKDEFAVTIPLADRMEEAGRTAKRLLREGKLFDQIYQGLTAEAADDLSKNLDSLPFGLTATKQDILDAIGKVAPKDWLLDKMDDAVDQVVPYFSGRAQNFSVTLALADRVEPASAVLKDLVRKGKTREFLLQQVINPAIEANLGGGLELALGVRLTSQEAKNAVAEVITEEWVQSRLNDVLDTGVAYLTGRTNTLAIRVPFADRKEAATTVLARLGDRKLTALYDGLPQCPAGQPLSAALGPGVIPLCKPVGVTFEQLKTAFDIDVTREIRKALIGQIPDELVYTDKSLKDALGQEGFQQVDRVRTWLVQGLTFTDADLRKLLEKENPGLLDDILETTRQGFTFTHEDLQKATQEGGNSLDQVRQTLSTARRWLFLAWLVPLLTVGLIGLLGGRNWGSKLAWAAGTLAIASTIAFVASGPVYEAAAKPQLDAALDRAVTDALEEDGAGGGAFAKVMAPKMTEMVTRVADSFIAGIRGRALVLLLVAGLGLGGGITWQVLRRHRTKPPVVPSGP
;
A
#
# COMPACT_ATOMS: atom_id res chain seq x y z
N MET A 1 42.89 -78.12 -2.73
CA MET A 1 41.85 -77.48 -1.88
C MET A 1 42.20 -76.08 -1.36
N ILE A 2 43.41 -75.81 -0.84
CA ILE A 2 43.75 -74.49 -0.24
C ILE A 2 43.71 -73.34 -1.26
N TRP A 3 44.21 -73.57 -2.47
CA TRP A 3 44.19 -72.60 -3.56
C TRP A 3 42.77 -72.21 -4.00
N ILE A 4 41.84 -73.18 -4.05
CA ILE A 4 40.43 -72.94 -4.39
C ILE A 4 39.75 -72.05 -3.34
N ARG A 5 39.96 -72.32 -2.03
CA ARG A 5 39.39 -71.49 -0.94
C ARG A 5 39.92 -70.05 -0.97
N ARG A 6 41.20 -69.87 -1.28
CA ARG A 6 41.81 -68.54 -1.39
C ARG A 6 41.36 -67.80 -2.65
N GLY A 7 41.25 -68.50 -3.79
CA GLY A 7 40.69 -67.92 -5.02
C GLY A 7 39.25 -67.43 -4.83
N LEU A 8 38.43 -68.22 -4.13
CA LEU A 8 37.05 -67.84 -3.78
C LEU A 8 37.01 -66.62 -2.85
N ALA A 9 37.91 -66.53 -1.88
CA ALA A 9 37.99 -65.38 -0.97
C ALA A 9 38.38 -64.07 -1.69
N VAL A 10 39.24 -64.15 -2.70
CA VAL A 10 39.61 -63.00 -3.54
C VAL A 10 38.43 -62.55 -4.39
N LEU A 11 37.71 -63.50 -5.02
CA LEU A 11 36.50 -63.18 -5.80
C LEU A 11 35.41 -62.54 -4.93
N LEU A 12 35.19 -63.06 -3.72
CA LEU A 12 34.31 -62.45 -2.73
C LEU A 12 34.78 -61.06 -2.28
N SER A 13 36.09 -60.81 -2.21
CA SER A 13 36.62 -59.49 -1.86
C SER A 13 36.35 -58.45 -2.94
N VAL A 14 36.39 -58.84 -4.22
CA VAL A 14 35.99 -57.98 -5.34
C VAL A 14 34.50 -57.68 -5.29
N LEU A 15 33.65 -58.67 -4.98
CA LEU A 15 32.21 -58.48 -4.81
C LEU A 15 31.85 -57.66 -3.56
N PHE A 16 32.68 -57.73 -2.51
CA PHE A 16 32.46 -57.00 -1.27
C PHE A 16 32.56 -55.48 -1.45
N LEU A 17 33.47 -55.00 -2.31
CA LEU A 17 33.65 -53.56 -2.54
C LEU A 17 32.35 -52.85 -2.98
N PRO A 18 31.65 -53.26 -4.07
CA PRO A 18 30.41 -52.61 -4.48
C PRO A 18 29.29 -52.78 -3.44
N LEU A 19 29.23 -53.92 -2.73
CA LEU A 19 28.28 -54.13 -1.63
C LEU A 19 28.50 -53.15 -0.47
N LEU A 20 29.77 -52.92 -0.09
CA LEU A 20 30.12 -51.97 0.95
C LEU A 20 29.80 -50.54 0.53
N LEU A 21 30.13 -50.15 -0.71
CA LEU A 21 29.82 -48.83 -1.24
C LEU A 21 28.31 -48.58 -1.27
N LEU A 22 27.51 -49.57 -1.71
CA LEU A 22 26.06 -49.50 -1.69
C LEU A 22 25.52 -49.34 -0.27
N ALA A 23 26.06 -50.09 0.70
CA ALA A 23 25.65 -49.98 2.11
C ALA A 23 25.99 -48.60 2.71
N LEU A 24 27.18 -48.07 2.42
CA LEU A 24 27.57 -46.72 2.83
C LEU A 24 26.64 -45.67 2.23
N LEU A 25 26.31 -45.80 0.95
CA LEU A 25 25.42 -44.88 0.23
C LEU A 25 24.02 -44.89 0.85
N LEU A 26 23.41 -46.07 1.06
CA LEU A 26 22.08 -46.20 1.67
C LEU A 26 22.03 -45.61 3.09
N LEU A 27 23.07 -45.81 3.89
CA LEU A 27 23.16 -45.22 5.23
C LEU A 27 23.29 -43.71 5.19
N THR A 28 24.02 -43.18 4.22
CA THR A 28 24.16 -41.73 4.03
C THR A 28 22.84 -41.13 3.59
N ILE A 29 22.12 -41.75 2.66
CA ILE A 29 20.77 -41.31 2.31
C ILE A 29 19.90 -41.21 3.57
N ASN A 30 19.93 -42.23 4.43
CA ASN A 30 19.14 -42.25 5.66
C ASN A 30 19.53 -41.15 6.67
N SER A 31 20.81 -40.86 6.86
CA SER A 31 21.24 -39.81 7.80
C SER A 31 21.10 -38.38 7.26
N THR A 32 20.93 -38.25 5.95
CA THR A 32 20.95 -36.96 5.23
C THR A 32 19.55 -36.66 4.73
N PHE A 33 19.16 -37.17 3.56
CA PHE A 33 17.87 -36.89 2.92
C PHE A 33 16.65 -37.41 3.68
N LEU A 34 16.78 -38.46 4.50
CA LEU A 34 15.65 -39.00 5.26
C LEU A 34 15.61 -38.49 6.72
N ASN A 35 16.40 -37.47 7.06
CA ASN A 35 16.45 -36.92 8.42
C ASN A 35 15.95 -35.47 8.46
N PRO A 36 14.88 -35.15 9.21
CA PRO A 36 14.36 -33.78 9.33
C PRO A 36 15.40 -32.77 9.84
N SER A 37 16.24 -33.18 10.79
CA SER A 37 17.25 -32.29 11.37
C SER A 37 18.31 -31.86 10.36
N PHE A 38 18.52 -32.63 9.29
CA PHE A 38 19.47 -32.28 8.24
C PHE A 38 19.02 -31.01 7.51
N TYR A 39 17.76 -30.95 7.06
CA TYR A 39 17.23 -29.79 6.32
C TYR A 39 17.22 -28.52 7.18
N VAL A 40 16.79 -28.63 8.43
CA VAL A 40 16.83 -27.54 9.40
C VAL A 40 18.25 -27.01 9.58
N GLU A 41 19.23 -27.91 9.76
CA GLU A 41 20.62 -27.52 9.92
C GLU A 41 21.19 -26.86 8.65
N GLN A 42 20.84 -27.34 7.46
CA GLN A 42 21.27 -26.72 6.20
C GLN A 42 20.71 -25.31 6.03
N LEU A 43 19.43 -25.09 6.34
CA LEU A 43 18.82 -23.75 6.29
C LEU A 43 19.50 -22.78 7.27
N ARG A 44 19.82 -23.25 8.47
CA ARG A 44 20.54 -22.47 9.48
C ARG A 44 21.98 -22.16 9.07
N GLN A 45 22.74 -23.16 8.64
CA GLN A 45 24.14 -22.98 8.23
C GLN A 45 24.28 -22.13 6.97
N ALA A 46 23.28 -22.16 6.10
CA ALA A 46 23.21 -21.28 4.95
C ALA A 46 22.67 -19.89 5.30
N ASN A 47 22.33 -19.56 6.56
CA ASN A 47 21.78 -18.25 6.92
C ASN A 47 20.62 -17.81 6.00
N VAL A 48 19.72 -18.75 5.66
CA VAL A 48 18.66 -18.49 4.67
C VAL A 48 17.73 -17.39 5.17
N TYR A 49 17.38 -17.41 6.46
CA TYR A 49 16.45 -16.45 7.04
C TYR A 49 16.98 -15.01 6.98
N SER A 50 18.26 -14.78 7.30
CA SER A 50 18.84 -13.42 7.17
C SER A 50 18.94 -13.00 5.71
N PHE A 51 19.37 -13.92 4.84
CA PHE A 51 19.45 -13.69 3.40
C PHE A 51 18.10 -13.25 2.79
N LEU A 52 16.99 -13.84 3.24
CA LEU A 52 15.65 -13.46 2.79
C LEU A 52 15.36 -11.98 3.01
N TYR A 53 15.73 -11.42 4.18
CA TYR A 53 15.51 -10.00 4.45
C TYR A 53 16.63 -9.08 3.98
N ASP A 54 17.87 -9.57 3.89
CA ASP A 54 19.04 -8.76 3.52
C ASP A 54 19.15 -8.57 2.01
N LYS A 55 18.70 -9.55 1.22
CA LYS A 55 18.89 -9.57 -0.23
C LYS A 55 17.61 -9.90 -1.00
N ALA A 56 16.90 -10.96 -0.63
CA ALA A 56 15.78 -11.46 -1.43
C ALA A 56 14.58 -10.51 -1.44
N LEU A 57 14.05 -10.14 -0.26
CA LEU A 57 12.94 -9.20 -0.13
C LEU A 57 13.27 -7.82 -0.74
N PRO A 58 14.46 -7.22 -0.50
CA PRO A 58 14.89 -6.04 -1.22
C PRO A 58 14.80 -6.17 -2.75
N ALA A 59 15.22 -7.30 -3.31
CA ALA A 59 15.19 -7.54 -4.76
C ALA A 59 13.77 -7.76 -5.28
N LEU A 60 12.91 -8.44 -4.50
CA LEU A 60 11.49 -8.59 -4.81
C LEU A 60 10.76 -7.25 -4.88
N LEU A 61 11.03 -6.35 -3.92
CA LEU A 61 10.44 -5.01 -3.92
C LEU A 61 10.89 -4.19 -5.14
N GLU A 62 12.11 -4.40 -5.62
CA GLU A 62 12.63 -3.72 -6.81
C GLU A 62 11.92 -4.20 -8.08
N ASP A 63 11.69 -5.50 -8.22
CA ASP A 63 10.94 -6.05 -9.36
C ASP A 63 9.47 -5.59 -9.31
N ALA A 64 8.83 -5.65 -8.13
CA ALA A 64 7.46 -5.16 -7.95
C ALA A 64 7.31 -3.68 -8.31
N SER A 65 8.33 -2.85 -8.00
CA SER A 65 8.33 -1.42 -8.36
C SER A 65 8.43 -1.17 -9.86
N LYS A 66 9.02 -2.09 -10.63
CA LYS A 66 9.16 -1.96 -12.09
C LYS A 66 7.92 -2.45 -12.83
N GLU A 67 7.24 -3.45 -12.28
CA GLU A 67 6.06 -4.06 -12.91
C GLU A 67 4.74 -3.34 -12.58
N SER A 68 4.69 -2.60 -11.47
CA SER A 68 3.45 -1.98 -11.00
C SER A 68 3.51 -0.45 -11.11
N GLU A 69 2.71 0.13 -12.00
CA GLU A 69 2.29 1.54 -11.86
C GLU A 69 1.31 1.63 -10.69
N LEU A 70 1.83 1.81 -9.48
CA LEU A 70 0.98 2.00 -8.32
C LEU A 70 0.12 3.27 -8.49
N PRO A 71 -1.14 3.24 -8.02
CA PRO A 71 -1.95 4.45 -7.91
C PRO A 71 -1.17 5.53 -7.15
N LEU A 72 -1.35 6.80 -7.55
CA LEU A 72 -0.71 7.97 -6.92
C LEU A 72 0.83 8.06 -7.14
N ASN A 73 1.38 7.31 -8.11
CA ASN A 73 2.81 7.37 -8.49
C ASN A 73 3.76 7.13 -7.31
N ILE A 74 3.41 6.18 -6.44
CA ILE A 74 4.18 5.82 -5.25
C ILE A 74 5.43 5.03 -5.66
N ASP A 75 6.60 5.51 -5.27
CA ASP A 75 7.87 4.83 -5.50
C ASP A 75 8.19 3.86 -4.35
N LEU A 76 7.78 2.60 -4.51
CA LEU A 76 8.12 1.49 -3.59
C LEU A 76 9.63 1.29 -3.43
N ALA A 77 10.43 1.60 -4.45
CA ALA A 77 11.88 1.45 -4.39
C ALA A 77 12.49 2.50 -3.44
N ALA A 78 11.93 3.71 -3.39
CA ALA A 78 12.32 4.74 -2.43
C ALA A 78 11.98 4.34 -0.97
N ALA A 79 10.90 3.58 -0.77
CA ALA A 79 10.46 3.08 0.54
C ALA A 79 11.06 1.70 0.93
N LYS A 80 11.92 1.12 0.09
CA LYS A 80 12.49 -0.24 0.25
C LYS A 80 13.09 -0.51 1.63
N VAL A 81 13.88 0.41 2.18
CA VAL A 81 14.52 0.26 3.49
C VAL A 81 13.48 0.21 4.62
N GLU A 82 12.48 1.08 4.56
CA GLU A 82 11.40 1.18 5.53
C GLU A 82 10.52 -0.09 5.50
N LEU A 83 10.18 -0.57 4.30
CA LEU A 83 9.37 -1.78 4.08
C LEU A 83 10.10 -3.06 4.53
N VAL A 84 11.39 -3.19 4.25
CA VAL A 84 12.19 -4.33 4.72
C VAL A 84 12.29 -4.33 6.24
N SER A 85 12.49 -3.15 6.85
CA SER A 85 12.50 -3.00 8.31
C SER A 85 11.15 -3.36 8.92
N ALA A 86 10.05 -2.93 8.30
CA ALA A 86 8.70 -3.28 8.72
C ALA A 86 8.45 -4.80 8.61
N ALA A 87 8.83 -5.42 7.49
CA ALA A 87 8.71 -6.87 7.32
C ALA A 87 9.47 -7.66 8.40
N ARG A 88 10.68 -7.20 8.79
CA ARG A 88 11.44 -7.80 9.91
C ARG A 88 10.77 -7.65 11.27
N GLN A 89 10.00 -6.58 11.49
CA GLN A 89 9.28 -6.39 12.76
C GLN A 89 8.02 -7.23 12.81
N VAL A 90 7.24 -7.21 11.73
CA VAL A 90 6.00 -7.98 11.62
C VAL A 90 6.28 -9.47 11.65
N LEU A 91 7.23 -9.92 10.84
CA LEU A 91 7.68 -11.31 10.76
C LEU A 91 9.16 -11.35 11.14
N PRO A 92 9.51 -11.49 12.44
CA PRO A 92 10.91 -11.60 12.86
C PRO A 92 11.59 -12.83 12.24
N PRO A 93 12.88 -12.73 11.85
CA PRO A 93 13.62 -13.86 11.30
C PRO A 93 13.57 -15.11 12.18
N ASP A 94 13.71 -14.94 13.51
CA ASP A 94 13.65 -16.06 14.47
C ASP A 94 12.26 -16.70 14.52
N TRP A 95 11.20 -15.89 14.40
CA TRP A 95 9.83 -16.40 14.31
C TRP A 95 9.62 -17.20 13.02
N LEU A 96 10.04 -16.64 11.87
CA LEU A 96 9.93 -17.31 10.57
C LEU A 96 10.72 -18.61 10.57
N GLN A 97 11.93 -18.60 11.13
CA GLN A 97 12.74 -19.79 11.32
C GLN A 97 11.99 -20.85 12.13
N ALA A 98 11.44 -20.50 13.30
CA ALA A 98 10.68 -21.44 14.12
C ALA A 98 9.48 -22.05 13.37
N GLN A 99 8.73 -21.25 12.58
CA GLN A 99 7.61 -21.76 11.80
C GLN A 99 8.06 -22.73 10.70
N VAL A 100 9.11 -22.39 9.95
CA VAL A 100 9.65 -23.24 8.87
C VAL A 100 10.22 -24.54 9.43
N GLU A 101 10.99 -24.47 10.52
CA GLU A 101 11.55 -25.66 11.16
C GLU A 101 10.45 -26.56 11.73
N GLN A 102 9.41 -25.99 12.33
CA GLN A 102 8.24 -26.74 12.80
C GLN A 102 7.50 -27.41 11.64
N ALA A 103 7.34 -26.70 10.51
CA ALA A 103 6.72 -27.23 9.31
C ALA A 103 7.51 -28.43 8.76
N ILE A 104 8.83 -28.29 8.59
CA ILE A 104 9.72 -29.37 8.12
C ILE A 104 9.61 -30.60 9.05
N ASN A 105 9.64 -30.39 10.36
CA ASN A 105 9.55 -31.47 11.35
C ASN A 105 8.19 -32.19 11.37
N LYS A 106 7.14 -31.59 10.80
CA LYS A 106 5.81 -32.22 10.67
C LYS A 106 5.59 -32.83 9.29
N VAL A 107 5.99 -32.14 8.24
CA VAL A 107 5.80 -32.55 6.83
C VAL A 107 6.73 -33.71 6.47
N LEU A 108 7.99 -33.69 6.90
CA LEU A 108 8.95 -34.71 6.48
C LEU A 108 8.62 -36.12 7.03
N PRO A 109 8.25 -36.32 8.31
CA PRO A 109 7.77 -37.62 8.78
C PRO A 109 6.59 -38.17 7.97
N TYR A 110 5.68 -37.29 7.53
CA TYR A 110 4.62 -37.68 6.62
C TYR A 110 5.19 -38.11 5.27
N ALA A 111 6.01 -37.27 4.61
CA ALA A 111 6.60 -37.57 3.31
C ALA A 111 7.50 -38.83 3.30
N LEU A 112 8.03 -39.22 4.45
CA LEU A 112 8.81 -40.44 4.65
C LEU A 112 7.95 -41.67 4.98
N GLY A 113 6.64 -41.51 5.15
CA GLY A 113 5.69 -42.56 5.53
C GLY A 113 5.82 -43.03 6.98
N GLU A 114 6.35 -42.19 7.88
CA GLU A 114 6.35 -42.44 9.33
C GLU A 114 5.02 -42.06 9.99
N LYS A 115 4.33 -41.06 9.43
CA LYS A 115 3.01 -40.60 9.86
C LYS A 115 2.07 -40.61 8.66
N ASP A 116 0.83 -41.02 8.89
CA ASP A 116 -0.18 -41.07 7.84
C ASP A 116 -0.74 -39.69 7.51
N GLU A 117 -0.74 -38.76 8.48
CA GLU A 117 -1.31 -37.42 8.35
C GLU A 117 -0.40 -36.35 8.98
N PHE A 118 -0.52 -35.11 8.51
CA PHE A 118 0.04 -33.94 9.19
C PHE A 118 -0.90 -32.72 9.05
N ALA A 119 -0.73 -31.79 9.99
CA ALA A 119 -1.29 -30.45 9.93
C ALA A 119 -0.29 -29.44 10.48
N VAL A 120 0.07 -28.45 9.67
CA VAL A 120 0.88 -27.29 10.04
C VAL A 120 -0.06 -26.08 10.06
N THR A 121 -0.11 -25.38 11.19
CA THR A 121 -0.89 -24.15 11.34
C THR A 121 0.07 -23.03 11.72
N ILE A 122 0.19 -22.02 10.86
CA ILE A 122 1.01 -20.84 11.09
C ILE A 122 0.09 -19.73 11.61
N PRO A 123 0.18 -19.34 12.90
CA PRO A 123 -0.69 -18.32 13.45
C PRO A 123 -0.31 -16.94 12.92
N LEU A 124 -1.27 -16.25 12.29
CA LEU A 124 -1.06 -14.93 11.69
C LEU A 124 -1.77 -13.79 12.44
N ALA A 125 -2.72 -14.09 13.33
CA ALA A 125 -3.47 -13.08 14.07
C ALA A 125 -2.56 -12.11 14.85
N ASP A 126 -1.59 -12.61 15.61
CA ASP A 126 -0.61 -11.77 16.32
C ASP A 126 0.32 -11.01 15.38
N ARG A 127 0.58 -11.56 14.18
CA ARG A 127 1.40 -10.90 13.16
C ARG A 127 0.63 -9.73 12.54
N MET A 128 -0.68 -9.87 12.33
CA MET A 128 -1.55 -8.81 11.83
C MET A 128 -1.60 -7.61 12.79
N GLU A 129 -1.54 -7.88 14.09
CA GLU A 129 -1.53 -6.85 15.13
C GLU A 129 -0.21 -6.09 15.17
N GLU A 130 0.90 -6.81 15.01
CA GLU A 130 2.21 -6.19 14.85
C GLU A 130 2.33 -5.42 13.53
N ALA A 131 1.68 -5.90 12.46
CA ALA A 131 1.54 -5.18 11.20
C ALA A 131 0.79 -3.86 11.38
N GLY A 132 -0.30 -3.85 12.15
CA GLY A 132 -1.02 -2.63 12.52
C GLY A 132 -0.13 -1.60 13.22
N ARG A 133 0.58 -2.01 14.27
CA ARG A 133 1.51 -1.14 15.00
C ARG A 133 2.63 -0.60 14.10
N THR A 134 3.19 -1.48 13.27
CA THR A 134 4.26 -1.13 12.33
C THR A 134 3.76 -0.16 11.25
N ALA A 135 2.55 -0.38 10.73
CA ALA A 135 1.91 0.51 9.76
C ALA A 135 1.73 1.92 10.33
N LYS A 136 1.20 2.06 11.55
CA LYS A 136 1.09 3.37 12.23
C LYS A 136 2.43 4.07 12.40
N ARG A 137 3.45 3.32 12.81
CA ARG A 137 4.81 3.85 12.95
C ARG A 137 5.35 4.34 11.61
N LEU A 138 5.18 3.56 10.54
CA LEU A 138 5.56 3.96 9.18
C LEU A 138 4.78 5.17 8.68
N LEU A 139 3.48 5.29 9.00
CA LEU A 139 2.68 6.46 8.63
C LEU A 139 3.22 7.73 9.30
N ARG A 140 3.61 7.65 10.57
CA ARG A 140 4.10 8.82 11.34
C ARG A 140 5.57 9.17 11.08
N GLU A 141 6.44 8.17 10.93
CA GLU A 141 7.90 8.34 10.85
C GLU A 141 8.44 8.19 9.42
N GLY A 142 7.70 7.54 8.53
CA GLY A 142 8.16 7.17 7.20
C GLY A 142 7.95 8.26 6.16
N LYS A 143 8.83 8.26 5.15
CA LYS A 143 8.70 9.15 3.99
C LYS A 143 7.58 8.74 3.04
N LEU A 144 7.11 7.49 3.15
CA LEU A 144 6.05 6.95 2.31
C LEU A 144 4.76 7.77 2.44
N PHE A 145 4.41 8.22 3.65
CA PHE A 145 3.21 9.03 3.82
C PHE A 145 3.32 10.41 3.18
N ASP A 146 4.52 11.03 3.18
CA ASP A 146 4.73 12.30 2.47
C ASP A 146 4.47 12.14 0.97
N GLN A 147 4.91 11.04 0.37
CA GLN A 147 4.66 10.74 -1.04
C GLN A 147 3.18 10.50 -1.31
N ILE A 148 2.49 9.71 -0.47
CA ILE A 148 1.05 9.46 -0.60
C ILE A 148 0.26 10.78 -0.49
N TYR A 149 0.59 11.61 0.50
CA TYR A 149 -0.07 12.90 0.69
C TYR A 149 0.16 13.85 -0.49
N GLN A 150 1.39 13.93 -1.00
CA GLN A 150 1.69 14.75 -2.18
C GLN A 150 0.99 14.23 -3.43
N GLY A 151 0.99 12.92 -3.67
CA GLY A 151 0.28 12.31 -4.80
C GLY A 151 -1.23 12.55 -4.73
N LEU A 152 -1.84 12.34 -3.55
CA LEU A 152 -3.27 12.56 -3.32
C LEU A 152 -3.67 14.02 -3.51
N THR A 153 -2.89 14.97 -2.96
CA THR A 153 -3.19 16.40 -3.06
C THR A 153 -2.95 16.93 -4.46
N ALA A 154 -1.94 16.43 -5.18
CA ALA A 154 -1.70 16.76 -6.58
C ALA A 154 -2.84 16.30 -7.49
N GLU A 155 -3.27 15.03 -7.36
CA GLU A 155 -4.38 14.48 -8.12
C GLU A 155 -5.67 15.24 -7.83
N ALA A 156 -5.97 15.48 -6.55
CA ALA A 156 -7.14 16.26 -6.15
C ALA A 156 -7.09 17.70 -6.69
N ALA A 157 -5.92 18.34 -6.70
CA ALA A 157 -5.75 19.67 -7.27
C ALA A 157 -5.94 19.67 -8.80
N ASP A 158 -5.48 18.64 -9.50
CA ASP A 158 -5.68 18.50 -10.94
C ASP A 158 -7.16 18.29 -11.29
N ASP A 159 -7.84 17.41 -10.56
CA ASP A 159 -9.28 17.19 -10.76
C ASP A 159 -10.12 18.40 -10.41
N LEU A 160 -9.78 19.11 -9.33
CA LEU A 160 -10.41 20.40 -9.04
C LEU A 160 -10.13 21.40 -10.16
N SER A 161 -8.88 21.56 -10.60
CA SER A 161 -8.53 22.51 -11.66
C SER A 161 -9.31 22.27 -12.95
N LYS A 162 -9.43 21.00 -13.40
CA LYS A 162 -10.19 20.64 -14.61
C LYS A 162 -11.67 21.04 -14.52
N ASN A 163 -12.25 20.99 -13.32
CA ASN A 163 -13.65 21.31 -13.08
C ASN A 163 -13.88 22.81 -12.75
N LEU A 164 -12.80 23.58 -12.56
CA LEU A 164 -12.82 24.97 -12.09
C LEU A 164 -12.54 26.01 -13.19
N ASP A 165 -12.35 25.60 -14.45
CA ASP A 165 -12.01 26.47 -15.59
C ASP A 165 -12.99 27.65 -15.82
N SER A 166 -14.17 27.65 -15.18
CA SER A 166 -15.06 28.82 -15.11
C SER A 166 -15.75 28.94 -13.74
N LEU A 167 -14.96 29.22 -12.70
CA LEU A 167 -15.53 29.59 -11.41
C LEU A 167 -16.49 30.79 -11.53
N PRO A 168 -17.70 30.72 -10.94
CA PRO A 168 -18.63 31.83 -10.95
C PRO A 168 -18.06 33.02 -10.14
N PHE A 169 -18.62 34.21 -10.33
CA PHE A 169 -18.29 35.42 -9.57
C PHE A 169 -16.90 36.02 -9.81
N GLY A 170 -16.26 35.69 -10.95
CA GLY A 170 -14.96 36.24 -11.33
C GLY A 170 -13.81 35.76 -10.43
N LEU A 171 -13.97 34.61 -9.79
CA LEU A 171 -12.93 33.97 -9.00
C LEU A 171 -11.94 33.30 -9.95
N THR A 172 -10.65 33.53 -9.72
CA THR A 172 -9.57 32.86 -10.43
C THR A 172 -8.67 32.22 -9.39
N ALA A 173 -8.48 30.90 -9.49
CA ALA A 173 -7.56 30.16 -8.64
C ALA A 173 -6.53 29.46 -9.53
N THR A 174 -5.25 29.61 -9.19
CA THR A 174 -4.19 28.82 -9.83
C THR A 174 -4.14 27.42 -9.22
N LYS A 175 -3.49 26.46 -9.89
CA LYS A 175 -3.24 25.13 -9.32
C LYS A 175 -2.53 25.22 -7.95
N GLN A 176 -1.62 26.17 -7.77
CA GLN A 176 -0.93 26.37 -6.49
C GLN A 176 -1.90 26.88 -5.40
N ASP A 177 -2.81 27.80 -5.73
CA ASP A 177 -3.82 28.26 -4.78
C ASP A 177 -4.72 27.11 -4.31
N ILE A 178 -5.03 26.15 -5.19
CA ILE A 178 -5.81 24.95 -4.87
C ILE A 178 -5.00 24.01 -3.96
N LEU A 179 -3.72 23.78 -4.23
CA LEU A 179 -2.86 22.97 -3.38
C LEU A 179 -2.74 23.55 -1.96
N ASP A 180 -2.54 24.87 -1.87
CA ASP A 180 -2.46 25.58 -0.58
C ASP A 180 -3.82 25.53 0.16
N ALA A 181 -4.93 25.62 -0.58
CA ALA A 181 -6.28 25.46 -0.05
C ALA A 181 -6.50 24.05 0.54
N ILE A 182 -6.18 23.00 -0.22
CA ILE A 182 -6.29 21.61 0.24
C ILE A 182 -5.44 21.41 1.49
N GLY A 183 -4.20 21.91 1.50
CA GLY A 183 -3.31 21.79 2.66
C GLY A 183 -3.83 22.47 3.93
N LYS A 184 -4.61 23.55 3.81
CA LYS A 184 -5.27 24.20 4.95
C LYS A 184 -6.50 23.43 5.43
N VAL A 185 -7.26 22.83 4.51
CA VAL A 185 -8.49 22.10 4.83
C VAL A 185 -8.16 20.73 5.40
N ALA A 186 -7.36 19.95 4.70
CA ALA A 186 -6.96 18.60 5.07
C ALA A 186 -5.45 18.57 5.30
N PRO A 187 -4.94 19.18 6.39
CA PRO A 187 -3.51 19.17 6.67
C PRO A 187 -3.01 17.74 6.88
N LYS A 188 -1.75 17.52 6.54
CA LYS A 188 -1.03 16.25 6.69
C LYS A 188 -1.33 15.55 8.02
N ASP A 189 -1.15 16.24 9.15
CA ASP A 189 -1.29 15.64 10.47
C ASP A 189 -2.73 15.18 10.77
N TRP A 190 -3.73 15.91 10.25
CA TRP A 190 -5.13 15.50 10.39
C TRP A 190 -5.42 14.21 9.60
N LEU A 191 -4.91 14.12 8.37
CA LEU A 191 -5.09 12.90 7.57
C LEU A 191 -4.35 11.71 8.19
N LEU A 192 -3.15 11.94 8.73
CA LEU A 192 -2.39 10.94 9.48
C LEU A 192 -3.19 10.37 10.66
N ASP A 193 -3.77 11.25 11.49
CA ASP A 193 -4.57 10.79 12.63
C ASP A 193 -5.79 9.98 12.17
N LYS A 194 -6.40 10.32 11.03
CA LYS A 194 -7.52 9.56 10.48
C LYS A 194 -7.12 8.22 9.90
N MET A 195 -5.92 8.10 9.33
CA MET A 195 -5.37 6.81 8.92
C MET A 195 -5.01 5.95 10.13
N ASP A 196 -4.52 6.54 11.21
CA ASP A 196 -4.29 5.84 12.46
C ASP A 196 -5.59 5.30 13.08
N ASP A 197 -6.65 6.11 13.10
CA ASP A 197 -7.99 5.67 13.51
C ASP A 197 -8.48 4.50 12.64
N ALA A 198 -8.23 4.57 11.32
CA ALA A 198 -8.60 3.50 10.39
C ALA A 198 -7.85 2.19 10.68
N VAL A 199 -6.54 2.26 10.95
CA VAL A 199 -5.74 1.09 11.32
C VAL A 199 -6.26 0.45 12.62
N ASP A 200 -6.67 1.24 13.61
CA ASP A 200 -7.23 0.72 14.88
C ASP A 200 -8.56 -0.01 14.70
N GLN A 201 -9.35 0.34 13.68
CA GLN A 201 -10.61 -0.33 13.37
C GLN A 201 -10.40 -1.58 12.49
N VAL A 202 -9.50 -1.49 11.52
CA VAL A 202 -9.29 -2.53 10.50
C VAL A 202 -8.46 -3.70 11.05
N VAL A 203 -7.45 -3.44 11.87
CA VAL A 203 -6.56 -4.49 12.39
C VAL A 203 -7.31 -5.53 13.24
N PRO A 204 -8.17 -5.15 14.20
CA PRO A 204 -8.99 -6.11 14.96
C PRO A 204 -9.90 -6.97 14.07
N TYR A 205 -10.38 -6.44 12.95
CA TYR A 205 -11.22 -7.17 12.02
C TYR A 205 -10.44 -8.29 11.30
N PHE A 206 -9.24 -7.98 10.80
CA PHE A 206 -8.37 -8.97 10.16
C PHE A 206 -7.74 -9.94 11.18
N SER A 207 -7.42 -9.52 12.39
CA SER A 207 -6.91 -10.42 13.43
C SER A 207 -7.99 -11.32 14.05
N GLY A 208 -9.27 -11.06 13.78
CA GLY A 208 -10.41 -11.84 14.27
C GLY A 208 -10.91 -11.44 15.66
N ARG A 209 -10.40 -10.34 16.22
CA ARG A 209 -10.91 -9.77 17.47
C ARG A 209 -12.23 -9.00 17.29
N ALA A 210 -12.50 -8.52 16.07
CA ALA A 210 -13.76 -7.88 15.71
C ALA A 210 -14.40 -8.60 14.52
N GLN A 211 -15.73 -8.74 14.52
CA GLN A 211 -16.47 -9.37 13.42
C GLN A 211 -16.73 -8.42 12.25
N ASN A 212 -16.77 -7.11 12.52
CA ASN A 212 -17.01 -6.04 11.57
C ASN A 212 -16.06 -4.86 11.88
N PHE A 213 -15.95 -3.92 10.94
CA PHE A 213 -15.29 -2.65 11.20
C PHE A 213 -16.07 -1.51 10.55
N SER A 214 -15.91 -0.31 11.12
CA SER A 214 -16.48 0.90 10.57
C SER A 214 -15.48 2.04 10.74
N VAL A 215 -14.92 2.51 9.63
CA VAL A 215 -14.04 3.69 9.61
C VAL A 215 -14.89 4.88 9.23
N THR A 216 -15.07 5.83 10.15
CA THR A 216 -15.81 7.07 9.89
C THR A 216 -14.87 8.27 9.84
N LEU A 217 -14.74 8.86 8.65
CA LEU A 217 -14.03 10.12 8.44
C LEU A 217 -15.00 11.29 8.71
N ALA A 218 -14.90 11.86 9.90
CA ALA A 218 -15.66 13.06 10.27
C ALA A 218 -15.14 14.28 9.51
N LEU A 219 -15.99 14.85 8.64
CA LEU A 219 -15.66 16.04 7.85
C LEU A 219 -16.12 17.34 8.51
N ALA A 220 -16.94 17.28 9.57
CA ALA A 220 -17.48 18.44 10.26
C ALA A 220 -16.38 19.42 10.71
N ASP A 221 -15.28 18.89 11.25
CA ASP A 221 -14.14 19.70 11.73
C ASP A 221 -13.35 20.36 10.59
N ARG A 222 -13.59 19.96 9.34
CA ARG A 222 -12.93 20.50 8.14
C ARG A 222 -13.73 21.61 7.48
N VAL A 223 -14.98 21.82 7.90
CA VAL A 223 -15.86 22.83 7.29
C VAL A 223 -15.40 24.25 7.60
N GLU A 224 -14.99 24.54 8.84
CA GLU A 224 -14.51 25.88 9.19
C GLU A 224 -13.20 26.25 8.45
N PRO A 225 -12.17 25.36 8.39
CA PRO A 225 -11.02 25.57 7.52
C PRO A 225 -11.38 25.79 6.04
N ALA A 226 -12.33 25.01 5.51
CA ALA A 226 -12.79 25.15 4.12
C ALA A 226 -13.51 26.49 3.89
N SER A 227 -14.37 26.90 4.81
CA SER A 227 -15.04 28.20 4.80
C SER A 227 -14.02 29.34 4.79
N ALA A 228 -13.01 29.28 5.65
CA ALA A 228 -11.96 30.30 5.73
C ALA A 228 -11.17 30.41 4.42
N VAL A 229 -10.86 29.28 3.77
CA VAL A 229 -10.21 29.26 2.46
C VAL A 229 -11.08 29.90 1.37
N LEU A 230 -12.38 29.56 1.32
CA LEU A 230 -13.31 30.17 0.38
C LEU A 230 -13.44 31.69 0.59
N LYS A 231 -13.51 32.15 1.84
CA LYS A 231 -13.52 33.58 2.17
C LYS A 231 -12.26 34.29 1.71
N ASP A 232 -11.08 33.66 1.83
CA ASP A 232 -9.82 34.22 1.32
C ASP A 232 -9.80 34.31 -0.21
N LEU A 233 -10.32 33.29 -0.91
CA LEU A 233 -10.45 33.31 -2.37
C LEU A 233 -11.40 34.41 -2.85
N VAL A 234 -12.55 34.57 -2.19
CA VAL A 234 -13.50 35.65 -2.48
C VAL A 234 -12.91 37.04 -2.23
N ARG A 235 -12.10 37.18 -1.17
CA ARG A 235 -11.40 38.44 -0.87
C ARG A 235 -10.38 38.82 -1.95
N LYS A 236 -9.72 37.84 -2.56
CA LYS A 236 -8.75 38.04 -3.65
C LYS A 236 -9.43 38.26 -5.00
N GLY A 237 -10.68 37.80 -5.15
CA GLY A 237 -11.46 37.88 -6.38
C GLY A 237 -11.96 39.28 -6.71
N LYS A 238 -12.25 39.51 -7.99
CA LYS A 238 -12.84 40.76 -8.51
C LYS A 238 -14.38 40.72 -8.45
N THR A 239 -14.93 40.27 -7.34
CA THR A 239 -16.35 39.92 -7.25
C THR A 239 -17.28 41.13 -7.37
N ARG A 240 -16.89 42.31 -6.87
CA ARG A 240 -17.66 43.54 -7.10
C ARG A 240 -17.72 43.91 -8.58
N GLU A 241 -16.60 43.84 -9.30
CA GLU A 241 -16.54 44.14 -10.73
C GLU A 241 -17.47 43.19 -11.50
N PHE A 242 -17.43 41.89 -11.20
CA PHE A 242 -18.33 40.90 -11.77
C PHE A 242 -19.80 41.22 -11.48
N LEU A 243 -20.16 41.47 -10.22
CA LEU A 243 -21.55 41.78 -9.84
C LEU A 243 -22.06 43.04 -10.55
N LEU A 244 -21.24 44.09 -10.62
CA LEU A 244 -21.60 45.32 -11.31
C LEU A 244 -21.77 45.08 -12.81
N GLN A 245 -20.83 44.40 -13.46
CA GLN A 245 -20.83 44.27 -14.92
C GLN A 245 -21.81 43.21 -15.44
N GLN A 246 -21.94 42.08 -14.76
CA GLN A 246 -22.66 40.90 -15.26
C GLN A 246 -24.08 40.79 -14.70
N VAL A 247 -24.38 41.40 -13.54
CA VAL A 247 -25.68 41.27 -12.88
C VAL A 247 -26.41 42.62 -12.85
N ILE A 248 -25.77 43.64 -12.31
CA ILE A 248 -26.43 44.91 -11.99
C ILE A 248 -26.56 45.80 -13.24
N ASN A 249 -25.49 45.98 -14.02
CA ASN A 249 -25.51 46.83 -15.21
C ASN A 249 -26.53 46.35 -16.27
N PRO A 250 -26.63 45.04 -16.59
CA PRO A 250 -27.65 44.55 -17.52
C PRO A 250 -29.07 44.75 -16.99
N ALA A 251 -29.29 44.57 -15.67
CA ALA A 251 -30.58 44.84 -15.05
C ALA A 251 -30.96 46.34 -15.11
N ILE A 252 -29.99 47.24 -14.93
CA ILE A 252 -30.19 48.68 -15.11
C ILE A 252 -30.52 48.99 -16.57
N GLU A 253 -29.81 48.40 -17.54
CA GLU A 253 -30.08 48.62 -18.97
C GLU A 253 -31.46 48.10 -19.40
N ALA A 254 -31.87 46.93 -18.90
CA ALA A 254 -33.18 46.36 -19.23
C ALA A 254 -34.34 47.24 -18.72
N ASN A 255 -34.18 47.86 -17.54
CA ASN A 255 -35.23 48.68 -16.92
C ASN A 255 -35.14 50.18 -17.26
N LEU A 256 -33.95 50.70 -17.58
CA LEU A 256 -33.67 52.11 -17.83
C LEU A 256 -33.05 52.37 -19.21
N GLY A 257 -33.16 51.45 -20.18
CA GLY A 257 -32.55 51.59 -21.51
C GLY A 257 -32.96 52.88 -22.25
N GLY A 258 -34.09 53.48 -21.85
CA GLY A 258 -34.56 54.78 -22.30
C GLY A 258 -34.37 55.92 -21.30
N GLY A 259 -33.50 55.83 -20.30
CA GLY A 259 -33.34 56.85 -19.26
C GLY A 259 -34.58 57.09 -18.39
N LEU A 260 -34.41 57.78 -17.26
CA LEU A 260 -35.51 58.23 -16.41
C LEU A 260 -35.75 59.71 -16.65
N GLU A 261 -36.95 60.06 -17.11
CA GLU A 261 -37.39 61.46 -17.18
C GLU A 261 -37.89 61.90 -15.82
N LEU A 262 -37.28 62.97 -15.32
CA LEU A 262 -37.65 63.69 -14.11
C LEU A 262 -38.45 64.95 -14.50
N ALA A 263 -39.03 65.61 -13.50
CA ALA A 263 -39.65 66.92 -13.67
C ALA A 263 -38.78 67.90 -14.48
N LEU A 264 -39.45 68.81 -15.21
CA LEU A 264 -38.81 69.86 -16.01
C LEU A 264 -37.89 69.32 -17.13
N GLY A 265 -38.20 68.14 -17.69
CA GLY A 265 -37.51 67.60 -18.88
C GLY A 265 -36.08 67.11 -18.62
N VAL A 266 -35.69 66.94 -17.35
CA VAL A 266 -34.37 66.41 -16.99
C VAL A 266 -34.35 64.91 -17.16
N ARG A 267 -33.37 64.39 -17.90
CA ARG A 267 -33.20 62.96 -18.12
C ARG A 267 -31.98 62.44 -17.38
N LEU A 268 -32.19 61.43 -16.54
CA LEU A 268 -31.12 60.60 -16.00
C LEU A 268 -30.83 59.47 -16.97
N THR A 269 -29.60 59.38 -17.43
CA THR A 269 -29.15 58.35 -18.36
C THR A 269 -28.87 57.04 -17.64
N SER A 270 -28.88 55.93 -18.38
CA SER A 270 -28.51 54.61 -17.81
C SER A 270 -27.07 54.61 -17.30
N GLN A 271 -26.15 55.36 -17.90
CA GLN A 271 -24.76 55.48 -17.42
C GLN A 271 -24.67 56.20 -16.06
N GLU A 272 -25.49 57.24 -15.87
CA GLU A 272 -25.57 57.96 -14.59
C GLU A 272 -26.17 57.08 -13.49
N ALA A 273 -27.15 56.25 -13.83
CA ALA A 273 -27.69 55.24 -12.93
C ALA A 273 -26.64 54.19 -12.54
N LYS A 274 -25.89 53.65 -13.51
CA LYS A 274 -24.80 52.71 -13.25
C LYS A 274 -23.73 53.30 -12.32
N ASN A 275 -23.30 54.54 -12.57
CA ASN A 275 -22.31 55.21 -11.74
C ASN A 275 -22.81 55.42 -10.31
N ALA A 276 -24.07 55.84 -10.14
CA ALA A 276 -24.66 56.03 -8.81
C ALA A 276 -24.79 54.72 -8.03
N VAL A 277 -25.15 53.63 -8.70
CA VAL A 277 -25.23 52.30 -8.07
C VAL A 277 -23.83 51.75 -7.73
N ALA A 278 -22.85 51.96 -8.61
CA ALA A 278 -21.46 51.57 -8.37
C ALA A 278 -20.82 52.32 -7.18
N GLU A 279 -21.23 53.56 -6.92
CA GLU A 279 -20.79 54.36 -5.76
C GLU A 279 -21.28 53.77 -4.43
N VAL A 280 -22.50 53.23 -4.43
CA VAL A 280 -23.17 52.74 -3.21
C VAL A 280 -22.84 51.28 -2.89
N ILE A 281 -22.56 50.49 -3.93
CA ILE A 281 -22.10 49.10 -3.79
C ILE A 281 -20.57 49.12 -3.65
N THR A 282 -20.12 49.29 -2.42
CA THR A 282 -18.69 49.30 -2.07
C THR A 282 -18.13 47.88 -1.99
N GLU A 283 -16.81 47.73 -2.12
CA GLU A 283 -16.12 46.44 -1.93
C GLU A 283 -16.44 45.82 -0.56
N GLU A 284 -16.35 46.63 0.48
CA GLU A 284 -16.60 46.19 1.86
C GLU A 284 -18.01 45.64 2.04
N TRP A 285 -19.01 46.26 1.42
CA TRP A 285 -20.38 45.77 1.49
C TRP A 285 -20.55 44.43 0.76
N VAL A 286 -19.97 44.29 -0.45
CA VAL A 286 -20.02 43.03 -1.20
C VAL A 286 -19.34 41.91 -0.42
N GLN A 287 -18.15 42.16 0.13
CA GLN A 287 -17.38 41.18 0.90
C GLN A 287 -18.13 40.75 2.17
N SER A 288 -18.71 41.70 2.92
CA SER A 288 -19.53 41.38 4.10
C SER A 288 -20.72 40.49 3.72
N ARG A 289 -21.42 40.79 2.63
CA ARG A 289 -22.58 40.00 2.20
C ARG A 289 -22.20 38.61 1.72
N LEU A 290 -21.08 38.47 1.03
CA LEU A 290 -20.59 37.15 0.63
C LEU A 290 -20.17 36.31 1.84
N ASN A 291 -19.57 36.93 2.86
CA ASN A 291 -19.27 36.23 4.11
C ASN A 291 -20.55 35.75 4.81
N ASP A 292 -21.59 36.58 4.90
CA ASP A 292 -22.89 36.21 5.47
C ASP A 292 -23.51 35.02 4.71
N VAL A 293 -23.42 35.05 3.36
CA VAL A 293 -23.90 33.97 2.49
C VAL A 293 -23.13 32.67 2.74
N LEU A 294 -21.80 32.74 2.80
CA LEU A 294 -20.94 31.58 3.08
C LEU A 294 -21.21 31.00 4.47
N ASP A 295 -21.37 31.84 5.49
CA ASP A 295 -21.67 31.41 6.86
C ASP A 295 -23.04 30.74 6.97
N THR A 296 -24.04 31.28 6.26
CA THR A 296 -25.38 30.66 6.17
C THR A 296 -25.30 29.32 5.43
N GLY A 297 -24.55 29.26 4.32
CA GLY A 297 -24.32 28.03 3.57
C GLY A 297 -23.62 26.96 4.39
N VAL A 298 -22.58 27.34 5.15
CA VAL A 298 -21.88 26.46 6.09
C VAL A 298 -22.83 25.95 7.18
N ALA A 299 -23.62 26.83 7.79
CA ALA A 299 -24.60 26.44 8.81
C ALA A 299 -25.67 25.47 8.25
N TYR A 300 -26.05 25.63 6.99
CA TYR A 300 -26.95 24.70 6.31
C TYR A 300 -26.26 23.35 6.05
N LEU A 301 -25.10 23.35 5.39
CA LEU A 301 -24.36 22.14 5.02
C LEU A 301 -23.91 21.30 6.22
N THR A 302 -23.60 21.94 7.35
CA THR A 302 -23.22 21.26 8.60
C THR A 302 -24.42 20.76 9.43
N GLY A 303 -25.65 21.02 8.98
CA GLY A 303 -26.85 20.64 9.72
C GLY A 303 -27.16 21.49 10.95
N ARG A 304 -26.40 22.57 11.21
CA ARG A 304 -26.73 23.56 12.26
C ARG A 304 -28.08 24.23 12.00
N THR A 305 -28.46 24.33 10.72
CA THR A 305 -29.78 24.79 10.27
C THR A 305 -30.40 23.77 9.31
N ASN A 306 -31.70 23.53 9.44
CA ASN A 306 -32.44 22.59 8.60
C ASN A 306 -32.91 23.17 7.27
N THR A 307 -32.91 24.50 7.14
CA THR A 307 -33.43 25.23 5.98
C THR A 307 -32.44 26.31 5.57
N LEU A 308 -32.13 26.41 4.28
CA LEU A 308 -31.32 27.49 3.74
C LEU A 308 -32.18 28.76 3.66
N ALA A 309 -31.75 29.83 4.30
CA ALA A 309 -32.42 31.13 4.25
C ALA A 309 -31.38 32.25 4.18
N ILE A 310 -30.85 32.48 2.98
CA ILE A 310 -29.90 33.57 2.72
C ILE A 310 -30.70 34.86 2.55
N ARG A 311 -30.41 35.85 3.38
CA ARG A 311 -31.10 37.14 3.40
C ARG A 311 -30.14 38.24 2.98
N VAL A 312 -30.42 38.88 1.86
CA VAL A 312 -29.63 40.01 1.36
C VAL A 312 -30.47 41.28 1.48
N PRO A 313 -30.24 42.11 2.52
CA PRO A 313 -30.96 43.37 2.66
C PRO A 313 -30.39 44.41 1.69
N PHE A 314 -31.30 45.03 0.93
CA PHE A 314 -31.00 46.11 -0.02
C PHE A 314 -31.53 47.46 0.42
N ALA A 315 -32.37 47.54 1.45
CA ALA A 315 -33.01 48.77 1.94
C ALA A 315 -32.02 49.95 2.06
N ASP A 316 -30.94 49.78 2.82
CA ASP A 316 -29.94 50.83 3.05
C ASP A 316 -29.24 51.27 1.75
N ARG A 317 -28.98 50.31 0.85
CA ARG A 317 -28.33 50.59 -0.45
C ARG A 317 -29.27 51.28 -1.42
N LYS A 318 -30.56 50.96 -1.35
CA LYS A 318 -31.60 51.66 -2.11
C LYS A 318 -31.74 53.11 -1.66
N GLU A 319 -31.73 53.36 -0.36
CA GLU A 319 -31.78 54.72 0.18
C GLU A 319 -30.53 55.54 -0.18
N ALA A 320 -29.35 54.94 -0.04
CA ALA A 320 -28.10 55.57 -0.45
C ALA A 320 -28.06 55.86 -1.96
N ALA A 321 -28.50 54.93 -2.82
CA ALA A 321 -28.57 55.15 -4.27
C ALA A 321 -29.59 56.23 -4.64
N THR A 322 -30.74 56.28 -3.96
CA THR A 322 -31.72 57.35 -4.13
C THR A 322 -31.11 58.70 -3.80
N THR A 323 -30.33 58.79 -2.72
CA THR A 323 -29.66 60.03 -2.31
C THR A 323 -28.64 60.51 -3.35
N VAL A 324 -27.84 59.59 -3.91
CA VAL A 324 -26.86 59.91 -4.97
C VAL A 324 -27.56 60.38 -6.24
N LEU A 325 -28.61 59.68 -6.69
CA LEU A 325 -29.37 60.04 -7.89
C LEU A 325 -30.16 61.34 -7.71
N ALA A 326 -30.76 61.57 -6.55
CA ALA A 326 -31.48 62.80 -6.24
C ALA A 326 -30.55 64.01 -6.27
N ARG A 327 -29.35 63.87 -5.69
CA ARG A 327 -28.31 64.91 -5.75
C ARG A 327 -27.89 65.21 -7.20
N LEU A 328 -27.79 64.18 -8.05
CA LEU A 328 -27.46 64.37 -9.46
C LEU A 328 -28.60 65.06 -10.23
N GLY A 329 -29.85 64.67 -9.99
CA GLY A 329 -31.03 65.32 -10.55
C GLY A 329 -31.14 66.78 -10.14
N ASP A 330 -30.94 67.09 -8.85
CA ASP A 330 -30.93 68.45 -8.30
C ASP A 330 -29.84 69.31 -8.95
N ARG A 331 -28.62 68.77 -9.11
CA ARG A 331 -27.53 69.49 -9.80
C ARG A 331 -27.88 69.82 -11.24
N LYS A 332 -28.46 68.87 -11.98
CA LYS A 332 -28.88 69.09 -13.38
C LYS A 332 -29.99 70.12 -13.49
N LEU A 333 -30.99 70.05 -12.61
CA LEU A 333 -32.08 71.02 -12.58
C LEU A 333 -31.59 72.41 -12.20
N THR A 334 -30.67 72.52 -11.24
CA THR A 334 -30.04 73.79 -10.86
C THR A 334 -29.26 74.38 -12.05
N ALA A 335 -28.47 73.56 -12.75
CA ALA A 335 -27.72 74.00 -13.92
C ALA A 335 -28.63 74.47 -15.07
N LEU A 336 -29.76 73.79 -15.30
CA LEU A 336 -30.76 74.22 -16.27
C LEU A 336 -31.39 75.55 -15.86
N TYR A 337 -31.76 75.69 -14.59
CA TYR A 337 -32.34 76.93 -14.06
C TYR A 337 -31.39 78.11 -14.14
N ASP A 338 -30.10 77.91 -13.81
CA ASP A 338 -29.09 78.96 -13.87
C ASP A 338 -28.69 79.33 -15.31
N GLY A 339 -28.92 78.44 -16.26
CA GLY A 339 -28.74 78.71 -17.70
C GLY A 339 -29.88 79.50 -18.34
N LEU A 340 -31.00 79.75 -17.64
CA LEU A 340 -32.14 80.49 -18.19
C LEU A 340 -31.88 82.01 -18.25
N PRO A 341 -32.32 82.69 -19.32
CA PRO A 341 -32.23 84.15 -19.42
C PRO A 341 -33.13 84.84 -18.38
N GLN A 342 -32.78 86.05 -17.94
CA GLN A 342 -33.63 86.81 -17.01
C GLN A 342 -34.96 87.20 -17.66
N CYS A 343 -36.06 87.10 -16.91
CA CYS A 343 -37.38 87.50 -17.42
C CYS A 343 -37.45 89.01 -17.68
N PRO A 344 -38.06 89.45 -18.79
CA PRO A 344 -38.32 90.87 -19.03
C PRO A 344 -39.22 91.45 -17.94
N ALA A 345 -38.94 92.69 -17.53
CA ALA A 345 -39.63 93.35 -16.42
C ALA A 345 -41.15 93.47 -16.67
N GLY A 346 -41.95 92.96 -15.72
CA GLY A 346 -43.42 93.11 -15.73
C GLY A 346 -44.23 91.87 -16.12
N GLN A 347 -43.60 90.73 -16.43
CA GLN A 347 -44.33 89.47 -16.65
C GLN A 347 -44.66 88.76 -15.32
N PRO A 348 -45.93 88.37 -15.08
CA PRO A 348 -46.29 87.58 -13.89
C PRO A 348 -45.69 86.16 -13.99
N LEU A 349 -45.21 85.64 -12.85
CA LEU A 349 -44.57 84.32 -12.73
C LEU A 349 -45.41 83.19 -13.34
N SER A 350 -46.73 83.29 -13.23
CA SER A 350 -47.71 82.33 -13.78
C SER A 350 -47.82 82.34 -15.30
N ALA A 351 -47.39 83.40 -15.99
CA ALA A 351 -47.41 83.49 -17.46
C ALA A 351 -46.14 82.90 -18.10
N ALA A 352 -45.07 82.70 -17.33
CA ALA A 352 -43.82 82.09 -17.78
C ALA A 352 -43.79 80.55 -17.60
N LEU A 353 -44.84 79.97 -17.01
CA LEU A 353 -44.84 78.60 -16.47
C LEU A 353 -46.13 77.87 -16.86
N GLY A 354 -46.00 76.79 -17.63
CA GLY A 354 -47.04 75.76 -17.79
C GLY A 354 -46.77 74.58 -16.86
N PRO A 355 -47.79 73.84 -16.40
CA PRO A 355 -47.58 72.64 -15.57
C PRO A 355 -46.72 71.62 -16.32
N GLY A 356 -45.57 71.26 -15.74
CA GLY A 356 -44.63 70.28 -16.29
C GLY A 356 -43.62 70.82 -17.31
N VAL A 357 -43.53 72.13 -17.56
CA VAL A 357 -42.66 72.73 -18.58
C VAL A 357 -41.55 73.57 -17.94
N ILE A 358 -40.35 73.53 -18.52
CA ILE A 358 -39.19 74.37 -18.15
C ILE A 358 -39.61 75.85 -18.20
N PRO A 359 -39.33 76.66 -17.15
CA PRO A 359 -39.59 78.10 -17.20
C PRO A 359 -38.84 78.73 -18.38
N LEU A 360 -39.51 79.57 -19.17
CA LEU A 360 -38.86 80.24 -20.31
C LEU A 360 -37.79 81.26 -19.89
N CYS A 361 -37.81 81.71 -18.63
CA CYS A 361 -36.89 82.70 -18.09
C CYS A 361 -36.78 82.62 -16.55
N LYS A 362 -35.69 83.14 -16.00
CA LYS A 362 -35.40 83.22 -14.55
C LYS A 362 -35.97 84.52 -13.96
N PRO A 363 -36.85 84.44 -12.94
CA PRO A 363 -37.33 85.62 -12.22
C PRO A 363 -36.18 86.28 -11.43
N VAL A 364 -36.15 87.61 -11.41
CA VAL A 364 -35.11 88.37 -10.68
C VAL A 364 -35.23 88.11 -9.18
N GLY A 365 -34.15 87.64 -8.55
CA GLY A 365 -34.05 87.44 -7.10
C GLY A 365 -34.62 86.13 -6.55
N VAL A 366 -35.13 85.23 -7.41
CA VAL A 366 -35.60 83.90 -7.00
C VAL A 366 -34.48 82.88 -7.15
N THR A 367 -34.28 82.06 -6.11
CA THR A 367 -33.35 80.93 -6.11
C THR A 367 -34.03 79.64 -6.56
N PHE A 368 -33.25 78.68 -7.05
CA PHE A 368 -33.79 77.37 -7.47
C PHE A 368 -34.51 76.65 -6.31
N GLU A 369 -34.01 76.75 -5.07
CA GLU A 369 -34.67 76.14 -3.88
C GLU A 369 -36.06 76.74 -3.58
N GLN A 370 -36.22 78.05 -3.78
CA GLN A 370 -37.52 78.71 -3.66
C GLN A 370 -38.49 78.28 -4.77
N LEU A 371 -37.97 78.01 -5.98
CA LEU A 371 -38.75 77.44 -7.08
C LEU A 371 -39.19 76.01 -6.79
N LYS A 372 -38.30 75.13 -6.32
CA LYS A 372 -38.63 73.74 -5.95
C LYS A 372 -39.80 73.68 -4.96
N THR A 373 -39.74 74.54 -3.94
CA THR A 373 -40.78 74.64 -2.90
C THR A 373 -42.11 75.14 -3.47
N ALA A 374 -42.09 76.11 -4.39
CA ALA A 374 -43.29 76.66 -5.00
C ALA A 374 -44.01 75.68 -5.95
N PHE A 375 -43.27 74.73 -6.54
CA PHE A 375 -43.78 73.77 -7.53
C PHE A 375 -43.89 72.32 -7.01
N ASP A 376 -43.68 72.08 -5.70
CA ASP A 376 -43.62 70.74 -5.07
C ASP A 376 -42.72 69.74 -5.84
N ILE A 377 -41.60 70.22 -6.37
CA ILE A 377 -40.67 69.38 -7.13
C ILE A 377 -39.81 68.59 -6.14
N ASP A 378 -40.19 67.34 -5.93
CA ASP A 378 -39.47 66.39 -5.08
C ASP A 378 -38.80 65.30 -5.93
N VAL A 379 -37.59 65.62 -6.38
CA VAL A 379 -36.74 64.73 -7.19
C VAL A 379 -36.50 63.39 -6.49
N THR A 380 -36.41 63.40 -5.15
CA THR A 380 -36.22 62.18 -4.34
C THR A 380 -37.45 61.28 -4.42
N ARG A 381 -38.65 61.84 -4.34
CA ARG A 381 -39.93 61.12 -4.44
C ARG A 381 -40.15 60.53 -5.83
N GLU A 382 -39.79 61.27 -6.88
CA GLU A 382 -39.87 60.81 -8.27
C GLU A 382 -38.93 59.63 -8.54
N ILE A 383 -37.66 59.75 -8.14
CA ILE A 383 -36.66 58.67 -8.29
C ILE A 383 -37.06 57.44 -7.48
N ARG A 384 -37.55 57.63 -6.25
CA ARG A 384 -38.01 56.53 -5.39
C ARG A 384 -39.15 55.74 -6.03
N LYS A 385 -40.12 56.44 -6.63
CA LYS A 385 -41.30 55.82 -7.27
C LYS A 385 -40.94 55.13 -8.58
N ALA A 386 -40.06 55.72 -9.39
CA ALA A 386 -39.78 55.23 -10.74
C ALA A 386 -38.73 54.11 -10.80
N LEU A 387 -37.71 54.15 -9.94
CA LEU A 387 -36.57 53.23 -10.02
C LEU A 387 -36.55 52.22 -8.86
N ILE A 388 -36.72 52.71 -7.64
CA ILE A 388 -36.39 51.97 -6.42
C ILE A 388 -37.57 51.13 -5.93
N GLY A 389 -38.81 51.52 -6.25
CA GLY A 389 -40.03 50.77 -5.90
C GLY A 389 -40.14 49.39 -6.57
N GLN A 390 -39.34 49.11 -7.60
CA GLN A 390 -39.31 47.81 -8.29
C GLN A 390 -38.28 46.84 -7.70
N ILE A 391 -37.37 47.31 -6.84
CA ILE A 391 -36.35 46.46 -6.20
C ILE A 391 -36.85 46.11 -4.79
N PRO A 392 -36.92 44.83 -4.40
CA PRO A 392 -37.36 44.44 -3.06
C PRO A 392 -36.43 45.00 -1.96
N ASP A 393 -36.96 45.23 -0.75
CA ASP A 393 -36.16 45.69 0.41
C ASP A 393 -35.21 44.61 0.92
N GLU A 394 -35.62 43.36 0.81
CA GLU A 394 -34.87 42.17 1.19
C GLU A 394 -35.06 41.11 0.11
N LEU A 395 -33.98 40.46 -0.27
CA LEU A 395 -34.03 39.31 -1.16
C LEU A 395 -33.70 38.05 -0.36
N VAL A 396 -34.63 37.10 -0.38
CA VAL A 396 -34.53 35.85 0.38
C VAL A 396 -34.33 34.69 -0.59
N TYR A 397 -33.16 34.07 -0.54
CA TYR A 397 -32.88 32.82 -1.24
C TYR A 397 -33.13 31.64 -0.30
N THR A 398 -34.00 30.73 -0.72
CA THR A 398 -34.41 29.55 0.06
C THR A 398 -33.94 28.25 -0.56
N ASP A 399 -34.16 27.12 0.10
CA ASP A 399 -33.95 25.78 -0.45
C ASP A 399 -34.62 25.57 -1.81
N LYS A 400 -35.83 26.13 -1.98
CA LYS A 400 -36.55 26.09 -3.25
C LYS A 400 -35.78 26.83 -4.34
N SER A 401 -35.31 28.04 -4.02
CA SER A 401 -34.53 28.86 -4.95
C SER A 401 -33.21 28.18 -5.35
N LEU A 402 -32.55 27.49 -4.42
CA LEU A 402 -31.35 26.71 -4.70
C LEU A 402 -31.65 25.50 -5.60
N LYS A 403 -32.73 24.78 -5.33
CA LYS A 403 -33.18 23.64 -6.12
C LYS A 403 -33.58 24.04 -7.55
N ASP A 404 -34.26 25.18 -7.70
CA ASP A 404 -34.65 25.71 -9.00
C ASP A 404 -33.41 26.14 -9.81
N ALA A 405 -32.34 26.61 -9.15
CA ALA A 405 -31.09 27.02 -9.81
C ALA A 405 -30.19 25.83 -10.21
N LEU A 406 -30.05 24.82 -9.36
CA LEU A 406 -29.17 23.67 -9.58
C LEU A 406 -29.84 22.50 -10.34
N GLY A 407 -31.16 22.52 -10.45
CA GLY A 407 -31.95 21.37 -10.90
C GLY A 407 -31.97 20.23 -9.88
N GLN A 408 -32.71 19.15 -10.21
CA GLN A 408 -32.89 18.01 -9.30
C GLN A 408 -31.57 17.29 -9.02
N GLU A 409 -30.77 17.00 -10.04
CA GLU A 409 -29.51 16.28 -9.90
C GLU A 409 -28.47 17.08 -9.11
N GLY A 410 -28.33 18.39 -9.39
CA GLY A 410 -27.42 19.27 -8.66
C GLY A 410 -27.83 19.43 -7.20
N PHE A 411 -29.12 19.54 -6.90
CA PHE A 411 -29.60 19.59 -5.52
C PHE A 411 -29.36 18.27 -4.77
N GLN A 412 -29.52 17.11 -5.42
CA GLN A 412 -29.16 15.81 -4.83
C GLN A 412 -27.67 15.72 -4.48
N GLN A 413 -26.78 16.32 -5.28
CA GLN A 413 -25.36 16.38 -4.95
C GLN A 413 -25.11 17.19 -3.68
N VAL A 414 -25.77 18.35 -3.54
CA VAL A 414 -25.68 19.18 -2.32
C VAL A 414 -26.18 18.41 -1.09
N ASP A 415 -27.29 17.68 -1.22
CA ASP A 415 -27.85 16.87 -0.14
C ASP A 415 -26.93 15.70 0.28
N ARG A 416 -26.26 15.06 -0.70
CA ARG A 416 -25.22 14.06 -0.43
C ARG A 416 -24.04 14.67 0.33
N VAL A 417 -23.53 15.82 -0.11
CA VAL A 417 -22.44 16.53 0.58
C VAL A 417 -22.85 16.91 1.99
N ARG A 418 -24.06 17.46 2.18
CA ARG A 418 -24.62 17.74 3.51
C ARG A 418 -24.64 16.48 4.38
N THR A 419 -25.09 15.35 3.83
CA THR A 419 -25.10 14.07 4.55
C THR A 419 -23.70 13.65 4.99
N TRP A 420 -22.70 13.75 4.11
CA TRP A 420 -21.30 13.46 4.43
C TRP A 420 -20.71 14.39 5.50
N LEU A 421 -21.08 15.68 5.48
CA LEU A 421 -20.62 16.63 6.49
C LEU A 421 -21.26 16.38 7.87
N VAL A 422 -22.52 15.95 7.90
CA VAL A 422 -23.27 15.68 9.14
C VAL A 422 -22.92 14.31 9.74
N GLN A 423 -22.92 13.26 8.92
CA GLN A 423 -22.75 11.87 9.38
C GLN A 423 -21.30 11.38 9.27
N GLY A 424 -20.45 12.08 8.53
CA GLY A 424 -19.13 11.61 8.15
C GLY A 424 -19.16 10.66 6.95
N LEU A 425 -18.01 10.47 6.31
CA LEU A 425 -17.83 9.42 5.31
C LEU A 425 -17.52 8.12 6.04
N THR A 426 -18.46 7.18 6.03
CA THR A 426 -18.28 5.88 6.69
C THR A 426 -17.96 4.81 5.67
N PHE A 427 -16.91 4.04 5.93
CA PHE A 427 -16.47 2.90 5.14
C PHE A 427 -16.48 1.65 6.01
N THR A 428 -17.20 0.61 5.58
CA THR A 428 -17.46 -0.60 6.38
C THR A 428 -16.85 -1.84 5.74
N ASP A 429 -16.87 -2.96 6.48
CA ASP A 429 -16.49 -4.27 5.95
C ASP A 429 -17.34 -4.70 4.75
N ALA A 430 -18.61 -4.31 4.71
CA ALA A 430 -19.49 -4.56 3.56
C ALA A 430 -19.05 -3.78 2.31
N ASP A 431 -18.53 -2.56 2.49
CA ASP A 431 -18.02 -1.76 1.37
C ASP A 431 -16.69 -2.32 0.85
N LEU A 432 -15.79 -2.72 1.77
CA LEU A 432 -14.56 -3.42 1.41
C LEU A 432 -14.84 -4.72 0.66
N ARG A 433 -15.80 -5.51 1.13
CA ARG A 433 -16.23 -6.75 0.47
C ARG A 433 -16.69 -6.48 -0.96
N LYS A 434 -17.57 -5.49 -1.16
CA LYS A 434 -18.05 -5.13 -2.50
C LYS A 434 -16.92 -4.70 -3.44
N LEU A 435 -15.92 -3.97 -2.93
CA LEU A 435 -14.78 -3.54 -3.73
C LEU A 435 -13.91 -4.74 -4.16
N LEU A 436 -13.60 -5.65 -3.24
CA LEU A 436 -12.76 -6.81 -3.54
C LEU A 436 -13.49 -7.87 -4.37
N GLU A 437 -14.78 -8.11 -4.12
CA GLU A 437 -15.60 -9.05 -4.89
C GLU A 437 -15.71 -8.68 -6.37
N LYS A 438 -15.58 -7.39 -6.70
CA LYS A 438 -15.62 -6.91 -8.09
C LYS A 438 -14.44 -7.43 -8.92
N GLU A 439 -13.27 -7.53 -8.30
CA GLU A 439 -12.03 -7.96 -8.97
C GLU A 439 -11.75 -9.44 -8.75
N ASN A 440 -11.94 -9.93 -7.52
CA ASN A 440 -11.64 -11.31 -7.14
C ASN A 440 -12.67 -11.85 -6.11
N PRO A 441 -13.68 -12.61 -6.57
CA PRO A 441 -14.71 -13.19 -5.70
C PRO A 441 -14.10 -14.13 -4.65
N GLY A 442 -14.48 -13.96 -3.38
CA GLY A 442 -14.02 -14.81 -2.27
C GLY A 442 -12.68 -14.40 -1.65
N LEU A 443 -11.92 -13.49 -2.27
CA LEU A 443 -10.60 -13.07 -1.78
C LEU A 443 -10.62 -12.57 -0.33
N LEU A 444 -11.63 -11.79 0.05
CA LEU A 444 -11.73 -11.28 1.43
C LEU A 444 -11.97 -12.42 2.42
N ASP A 445 -12.78 -13.41 2.06
CA ASP A 445 -13.06 -14.55 2.94
C ASP A 445 -11.81 -15.41 3.12
N ASP A 446 -11.05 -15.65 2.04
CA ASP A 446 -9.78 -16.38 2.08
C ASP A 446 -8.74 -15.66 2.95
N ILE A 447 -8.63 -14.32 2.83
CA ILE A 447 -7.75 -13.51 3.65
C ILE A 447 -8.17 -13.59 5.12
N LEU A 448 -9.46 -13.47 5.43
CA LEU A 448 -9.96 -13.53 6.80
C LEU A 448 -9.78 -14.92 7.41
N GLU A 449 -10.02 -15.99 6.65
CA GLU A 449 -9.76 -17.35 7.10
C GLU A 449 -8.28 -17.53 7.45
N THR A 450 -7.40 -17.12 6.53
CA THR A 450 -5.94 -17.23 6.69
C THR A 450 -5.41 -16.39 7.85
N THR A 451 -5.89 -15.16 8.00
CA THR A 451 -5.41 -14.23 9.04
C THR A 451 -5.95 -14.56 10.42
N ARG A 452 -7.22 -15.00 10.52
CA ARG A 452 -7.89 -15.33 11.80
C ARG A 452 -7.56 -16.73 12.32
N GLN A 453 -7.63 -17.74 11.46
CA GLN A 453 -7.38 -19.14 11.85
C GLN A 453 -5.90 -19.52 11.73
N GLY A 454 -5.12 -18.70 11.02
CA GLY A 454 -3.76 -19.01 10.63
C GLY A 454 -3.72 -19.75 9.31
N PHE A 455 -2.56 -19.73 8.66
CA PHE A 455 -2.36 -20.49 7.44
C PHE A 455 -2.22 -21.98 7.79
N THR A 456 -3.22 -22.78 7.43
CA THR A 456 -3.22 -24.23 7.63
C THR A 456 -2.80 -24.94 6.36
N PHE A 457 -1.74 -25.75 6.44
CA PHE A 457 -1.32 -26.63 5.37
C PHE A 457 -1.40 -28.08 5.85
N THR A 458 -2.21 -28.87 5.16
CA THR A 458 -2.49 -30.26 5.52
C THR A 458 -1.93 -31.25 4.50
N HIS A 459 -2.02 -32.52 4.85
CA HIS A 459 -1.65 -33.60 3.95
C HIS A 459 -2.51 -33.68 2.68
N GLU A 460 -3.79 -33.32 2.76
CA GLU A 460 -4.68 -33.27 1.59
C GLU A 460 -4.23 -32.18 0.62
N ASP A 461 -3.83 -31.01 1.13
CA ASP A 461 -3.34 -29.90 0.32
C ASP A 461 -2.04 -30.27 -0.41
N LEU A 462 -1.13 -30.95 0.30
CA LEU A 462 0.11 -31.46 -0.30
C LEU A 462 -0.17 -32.54 -1.36
N GLN A 463 -1.15 -33.43 -1.13
CA GLN A 463 -1.54 -34.43 -2.12
C GLN A 463 -2.12 -33.76 -3.36
N LYS A 464 -3.01 -32.77 -3.22
CA LYS A 464 -3.54 -32.00 -4.35
C LYS A 464 -2.41 -31.33 -5.16
N ALA A 465 -1.50 -30.64 -4.48
CA ALA A 465 -0.37 -29.96 -5.14
C ALA A 465 0.60 -30.92 -5.87
N THR A 466 0.70 -32.18 -5.43
CA THR A 466 1.61 -33.17 -6.02
C THR A 466 0.96 -34.06 -7.08
N GLN A 467 -0.37 -34.18 -7.10
CA GLN A 467 -1.10 -34.94 -8.12
C GLN A 467 -0.91 -34.37 -9.53
N GLU A 468 -0.69 -33.06 -9.67
CA GLU A 468 -0.39 -32.40 -10.95
C GLU A 468 0.98 -32.83 -11.54
N GLY A 469 1.89 -33.37 -10.70
CA GLY A 469 3.27 -33.73 -11.07
C GLY A 469 3.50 -35.18 -11.54
N GLY A 470 2.44 -35.98 -11.75
CA GLY A 470 2.49 -37.26 -12.47
C GLY A 470 2.82 -38.53 -11.69
N ASN A 471 3.38 -38.45 -10.47
CA ASN A 471 3.55 -39.61 -9.57
C ASN A 471 2.78 -39.38 -8.27
N SER A 472 1.88 -40.31 -7.89
CA SER A 472 1.14 -40.17 -6.63
C SER A 472 2.12 -40.21 -5.46
N LEU A 473 2.17 -39.12 -4.69
CA LEU A 473 3.00 -38.95 -3.48
C LEU A 473 2.95 -40.19 -2.57
N ASP A 474 1.80 -40.84 -2.46
CA ASP A 474 1.61 -42.03 -1.63
C ASP A 474 2.45 -43.24 -2.08
N GLN A 475 2.68 -43.43 -3.39
CA GLN A 475 3.56 -44.50 -3.88
C GLN A 475 5.01 -44.26 -3.46
N VAL A 476 5.47 -43.00 -3.53
CA VAL A 476 6.82 -42.62 -3.10
C VAL A 476 6.93 -42.82 -1.58
N ARG A 477 5.95 -42.36 -0.80
CA ARG A 477 5.88 -42.54 0.65
C ARG A 477 5.90 -44.02 1.07
N GLN A 478 5.12 -44.86 0.41
CA GLN A 478 5.08 -46.30 0.69
C GLN A 478 6.42 -46.98 0.35
N THR A 479 7.06 -46.56 -0.74
CA THR A 479 8.38 -47.06 -1.13
C THR A 479 9.46 -46.63 -0.14
N LEU A 480 9.47 -45.37 0.27
CA LEU A 480 10.45 -44.81 1.22
C LEU A 480 10.32 -45.44 2.61
N SER A 481 9.10 -45.58 3.13
CA SER A 481 8.86 -46.22 4.43
C SER A 481 9.31 -47.68 4.44
N THR A 482 9.05 -48.42 3.35
CA THR A 482 9.50 -49.80 3.18
C THR A 482 11.03 -49.85 3.10
N ALA A 483 11.66 -49.04 2.25
CA ALA A 483 13.11 -48.98 2.09
C ALA A 483 13.82 -48.69 3.41
N ARG A 484 13.29 -47.76 4.21
CA ARG A 484 13.85 -47.41 5.52
C ARG A 484 13.68 -48.53 6.55
N ARG A 485 12.55 -49.24 6.55
CA ARG A 485 12.33 -50.40 7.44
C ARG A 485 13.35 -51.51 7.20
N TRP A 486 13.74 -51.74 5.95
CA TRP A 486 14.70 -52.79 5.57
C TRP A 486 16.15 -52.31 5.52
N LEU A 487 16.42 -51.03 5.84
CA LEU A 487 17.73 -50.42 5.71
C LEU A 487 18.79 -51.08 6.61
N PHE A 488 18.38 -51.74 7.71
CA PHE A 488 19.28 -52.55 8.54
C PHE A 488 19.87 -53.76 7.78
N LEU A 489 19.14 -54.33 6.81
CA LEU A 489 19.65 -55.43 5.97
C LEU A 489 20.83 -54.98 5.11
N ALA A 490 20.92 -53.69 4.77
CA ALA A 490 22.02 -53.15 3.98
C ALA A 490 23.38 -53.35 4.67
N TRP A 491 23.44 -53.44 6.00
CA TRP A 491 24.67 -53.74 6.74
C TRP A 491 24.91 -55.24 6.94
N LEU A 492 23.84 -56.04 6.93
CA LEU A 492 23.91 -57.47 7.15
C LEU A 492 24.63 -58.19 5.99
N VAL A 493 24.36 -57.78 4.74
CA VAL A 493 24.98 -58.40 3.55
C VAL A 493 26.50 -58.17 3.47
N PRO A 494 27.03 -56.93 3.62
CA PRO A 494 28.48 -56.69 3.70
C PRO A 494 29.15 -57.38 4.89
N LEU A 495 28.50 -57.43 6.07
CA LEU A 495 29.04 -58.12 7.24
C LEU A 495 29.19 -59.62 7.02
N LEU A 496 28.16 -60.26 6.46
CA LEU A 496 28.19 -61.69 6.16
C LEU A 496 29.27 -62.01 5.12
N THR A 497 29.41 -61.18 4.09
CA THR A 497 30.44 -61.38 3.06
C THR A 497 31.85 -61.23 3.62
N VAL A 498 32.13 -60.24 4.47
CA VAL A 498 33.43 -60.11 5.17
C VAL A 498 33.70 -61.29 6.10
N GLY A 499 32.67 -61.77 6.81
CA GLY A 499 32.77 -62.97 7.65
C GLY A 499 33.13 -64.21 6.84
N LEU A 500 32.48 -64.41 5.68
CA LEU A 500 32.79 -65.51 4.75
C LEU A 500 34.22 -65.41 4.20
N ILE A 501 34.67 -64.21 3.83
CA ILE A 501 36.05 -63.95 3.38
C ILE A 501 37.04 -64.35 4.47
N GLY A 502 36.80 -63.94 5.72
CA GLY A 502 37.62 -64.33 6.86
C GLY A 502 37.66 -65.84 7.07
N LEU A 503 36.51 -66.52 7.06
CA LEU A 503 36.38 -67.97 7.24
C LEU A 503 37.04 -68.78 6.11
N LEU A 504 37.01 -68.29 4.88
CA LEU A 504 37.60 -68.95 3.71
C LEU A 504 39.10 -68.71 3.58
N GLY A 505 39.57 -67.49 3.88
CA GLY A 505 40.97 -67.09 3.74
C GLY A 505 41.90 -67.59 4.86
N GLY A 506 41.40 -67.66 6.11
CA GLY A 506 42.21 -67.98 7.30
C GLY A 506 42.06 -69.42 7.82
N ARG A 507 43.19 -70.06 8.18
CA ARG A 507 43.19 -71.38 8.87
C ARG A 507 43.02 -71.26 10.39
N ASN A 508 43.50 -70.18 11.00
CA ASN A 508 43.45 -69.92 12.45
C ASN A 508 42.68 -68.62 12.70
N TRP A 509 42.11 -68.44 13.90
CA TRP A 509 41.36 -67.23 14.25
C TRP A 509 42.10 -65.93 13.94
N GLY A 510 43.41 -65.85 14.24
CA GLY A 510 44.22 -64.67 13.90
C GLY A 510 44.38 -64.43 12.38
N SER A 511 44.43 -65.49 11.55
CA SER A 511 44.47 -65.30 10.08
C SER A 511 43.10 -65.07 9.47
N LYS A 512 42.01 -65.56 10.09
CA LYS A 512 40.63 -65.24 9.68
C LYS A 512 40.32 -63.76 9.88
N LEU A 513 40.73 -63.22 11.03
CA LEU A 513 40.61 -61.78 11.32
C LEU A 513 41.47 -60.94 10.37
N ALA A 514 42.69 -61.38 10.05
CA ALA A 514 43.56 -60.65 9.12
C ALA A 514 42.99 -60.57 7.69
N TRP A 515 42.36 -61.64 7.17
CA TRP A 515 41.70 -61.60 5.85
C TRP A 515 40.48 -60.69 5.84
N ALA A 516 39.61 -60.80 6.86
CA ALA A 516 38.44 -59.94 6.99
C ALA A 516 38.81 -58.46 7.14
N ALA A 517 39.75 -58.15 8.04
CA ALA A 517 40.19 -56.79 8.31
C ALA A 517 41.02 -56.21 7.15
N GLY A 518 41.82 -57.01 6.45
CA GLY A 518 42.56 -56.57 5.27
C GLY A 518 41.65 -56.16 4.11
N THR A 519 40.64 -56.98 3.79
CA THR A 519 39.66 -56.63 2.76
C THR A 519 38.84 -55.40 3.15
N LEU A 520 38.44 -55.31 4.42
CA LEU A 520 37.71 -54.14 4.93
C LEU A 520 38.57 -52.87 4.84
N ALA A 521 39.85 -52.92 5.21
CA ALA A 521 40.77 -51.78 5.16
C ALA A 521 40.98 -51.27 3.72
N ILE A 522 41.15 -52.18 2.75
CA ILE A 522 41.30 -51.82 1.34
C ILE A 522 40.02 -51.15 0.84
N ALA A 523 38.86 -51.76 1.09
CA ALA A 523 37.58 -51.24 0.64
C ALA A 523 37.24 -49.88 1.28
N SER A 524 37.50 -49.71 2.57
CA SER A 524 37.31 -48.43 3.27
C SER A 524 38.27 -47.35 2.79
N THR A 525 39.52 -47.71 2.44
CA THR A 525 40.49 -46.76 1.86
C THR A 525 40.01 -46.29 0.50
N ILE A 526 39.54 -47.20 -0.37
CA ILE A 526 38.97 -46.84 -1.67
C ILE A 526 37.77 -45.92 -1.48
N ALA A 527 36.85 -46.27 -0.58
CA ALA A 527 35.68 -45.45 -0.28
C ALA A 527 36.07 -44.04 0.23
N PHE A 528 37.08 -43.95 1.10
CA PHE A 528 37.58 -42.68 1.64
C PHE A 528 38.25 -41.81 0.56
N VAL A 529 39.08 -42.40 -0.30
CA VAL A 529 39.73 -41.68 -1.40
C VAL A 529 38.70 -41.21 -2.44
N ALA A 530 37.73 -42.08 -2.77
CA ALA A 530 36.66 -41.75 -3.70
C ALA A 530 35.77 -40.61 -3.18
N SER A 531 35.42 -40.62 -1.89
CA SER A 531 34.57 -39.60 -1.25
C SER A 531 35.33 -38.38 -0.70
N GLY A 532 36.63 -38.26 -0.96
CA GLY A 532 37.44 -37.13 -0.52
C GLY A 532 38.20 -36.52 -1.69
N PRO A 533 39.49 -36.82 -1.88
CA PRO A 533 40.32 -36.22 -2.92
C PRO A 533 39.73 -36.35 -4.34
N VAL A 534 39.15 -37.50 -4.67
CA VAL A 534 38.60 -37.74 -6.01
C VAL A 534 37.33 -36.91 -6.23
N TYR A 535 36.45 -36.83 -5.23
CA TYR A 535 35.26 -35.98 -5.30
C TYR A 535 35.63 -34.51 -5.47
N GLU A 536 36.54 -34.01 -4.63
CA GLU A 536 36.96 -32.60 -4.66
C GLU A 536 37.67 -32.23 -5.99
N ALA A 537 38.46 -33.14 -6.57
CA ALA A 537 39.21 -32.86 -7.79
C ALA A 537 38.41 -33.06 -9.09
N ALA A 538 37.48 -34.02 -9.12
CA ALA A 538 36.83 -34.45 -10.37
C ALA A 538 35.32 -34.23 -10.39
N ALA A 539 34.62 -34.49 -9.28
CA ALA A 539 33.15 -34.46 -9.26
C ALA A 539 32.59 -33.08 -8.89
N LYS A 540 33.15 -32.43 -7.86
CA LYS A 540 32.70 -31.10 -7.40
C LYS A 540 32.77 -30.02 -8.49
N PRO A 541 33.87 -29.89 -9.27
CA PRO A 541 33.93 -28.89 -10.34
C PRO A 541 32.88 -29.12 -11.45
N GLN A 542 32.55 -30.37 -11.75
CA GLN A 542 31.51 -30.70 -12.73
C GLN A 542 30.11 -30.39 -12.21
N LEU A 543 29.87 -30.66 -10.93
CA LEU A 543 28.62 -30.33 -10.25
C LEU A 543 28.39 -28.81 -10.23
N ASP A 544 29.37 -28.04 -9.74
CA ASP A 544 29.29 -26.59 -9.67
C ASP A 544 29.07 -25.98 -11.08
N ALA A 545 29.81 -26.45 -12.10
CA ALA A 545 29.61 -25.99 -13.48
C ALA A 545 28.24 -26.37 -14.07
N ALA A 546 27.69 -27.53 -13.70
CA ALA A 546 26.35 -27.93 -14.15
C ALA A 546 25.25 -27.08 -13.48
N LEU A 547 25.41 -26.79 -12.18
CA LEU A 547 24.51 -25.91 -11.43
C LEU A 547 24.54 -24.48 -11.95
N ASP A 548 25.72 -23.92 -12.18
CA ASP A 548 25.86 -22.57 -12.72
C ASP A 548 25.22 -22.45 -14.11
N ARG A 549 25.38 -23.45 -14.98
CA ARG A 549 24.69 -23.49 -16.28
C ARG A 549 23.19 -23.57 -16.14
N ALA A 550 22.67 -24.53 -15.36
CA ALA A 550 21.24 -24.69 -15.18
C ALA A 550 20.57 -23.43 -14.61
N VAL A 551 21.26 -22.74 -13.72
CA VAL A 551 20.80 -21.45 -13.17
C VAL A 551 20.89 -20.34 -14.21
N THR A 552 21.98 -20.26 -14.98
CA THR A 552 22.12 -19.24 -16.04
C THR A 552 21.03 -19.41 -17.10
N ASP A 553 20.80 -20.64 -17.58
CA ASP A 553 19.76 -20.96 -18.55
C ASP A 553 18.36 -20.58 -18.01
N ALA A 554 18.09 -20.84 -16.73
CA ALA A 554 16.83 -20.46 -16.09
C ALA A 554 16.66 -18.94 -15.87
N LEU A 555 17.76 -18.18 -15.80
CA LEU A 555 17.73 -16.71 -15.69
C LEU A 555 17.64 -16.02 -17.07
N GLU A 556 18.04 -16.70 -18.15
CA GLU A 556 18.01 -16.19 -19.53
C GLU A 556 16.68 -16.46 -20.25
N GLU A 557 15.83 -17.36 -19.75
CA GLU A 557 14.51 -17.63 -20.32
C GLU A 557 13.58 -16.40 -20.17
N ASP A 558 13.01 -15.91 -21.29
CA ASP A 558 12.12 -14.73 -21.34
C ASP A 558 10.88 -14.95 -20.42
N GLY A 559 10.91 -14.34 -19.23
CA GLY A 559 9.86 -14.47 -18.21
C GLY A 559 10.34 -14.11 -16.79
N ALA A 560 9.75 -14.76 -15.77
CA ALA A 560 10.01 -14.51 -14.33
C ALA A 560 11.48 -14.74 -13.88
N GLY A 561 12.34 -15.28 -14.74
CA GLY A 561 13.77 -15.54 -14.47
C GLY A 561 14.67 -14.30 -14.56
N GLY A 562 14.24 -13.22 -15.24
CA GLY A 562 15.10 -12.05 -15.50
C GLY A 562 15.19 -11.01 -14.37
N GLY A 563 14.29 -11.09 -13.38
CA GLY A 563 14.13 -10.13 -12.28
C GLY A 563 15.34 -10.07 -11.33
N ALA A 564 15.47 -8.96 -10.61
CA ALA A 564 16.44 -8.80 -9.54
C ALA A 564 16.30 -9.89 -8.47
N PHE A 565 15.07 -10.29 -8.13
CA PHE A 565 14.78 -11.35 -7.17
C PHE A 565 15.36 -12.70 -7.61
N ALA A 566 15.08 -13.11 -8.86
CA ALA A 566 15.58 -14.36 -9.42
C ALA A 566 17.12 -14.38 -9.43
N LYS A 567 17.76 -13.29 -9.87
CA LYS A 567 19.23 -13.12 -9.87
C LYS A 567 19.85 -13.20 -8.48
N VAL A 568 19.14 -12.75 -7.45
CA VAL A 568 19.59 -12.84 -6.05
C VAL A 568 19.39 -14.25 -5.48
N MET A 569 18.26 -14.89 -5.75
CA MET A 569 17.93 -16.23 -5.26
C MET A 569 18.76 -17.33 -5.91
N ALA A 570 19.07 -17.19 -7.20
CA ALA A 570 19.88 -18.11 -8.01
C ALA A 570 21.15 -18.61 -7.31
N PRO A 571 22.13 -17.74 -6.94
CA PRO A 571 23.35 -18.17 -6.27
C PRO A 571 23.08 -18.75 -4.87
N LYS A 572 21.95 -18.39 -4.25
CA LYS A 572 21.59 -18.96 -2.96
C LYS A 572 21.14 -20.41 -3.07
N MET A 573 20.39 -20.72 -4.12
CA MET A 573 19.95 -22.08 -4.41
C MET A 573 21.14 -22.97 -4.78
N THR A 574 22.08 -22.48 -5.59
CA THR A 574 23.31 -23.25 -5.90
C THR A 574 24.13 -23.52 -4.64
N GLU A 575 24.32 -22.51 -3.79
CA GLU A 575 25.00 -22.68 -2.50
C GLU A 575 24.33 -23.77 -1.65
N MET A 576 23.00 -23.81 -1.57
CA MET A 576 22.29 -24.83 -0.82
C MET A 576 22.50 -26.23 -1.41
N VAL A 577 22.42 -26.38 -2.74
CA VAL A 577 22.62 -27.69 -3.38
C VAL A 577 24.06 -28.19 -3.17
N THR A 578 25.06 -27.34 -3.38
CA THR A 578 26.47 -27.70 -3.17
C THR A 578 26.75 -28.06 -1.71
N ARG A 579 26.15 -27.34 -0.74
CA ARG A 579 26.25 -27.70 0.69
C ARG A 579 25.63 -29.05 1.00
N VAL A 580 24.46 -29.36 0.43
CA VAL A 580 23.82 -30.67 0.60
C VAL A 580 24.69 -31.78 0.02
N ALA A 581 25.25 -31.58 -1.17
CA ALA A 581 26.16 -32.54 -1.81
C ALA A 581 27.44 -32.75 -0.99
N ASP A 582 28.09 -31.67 -0.55
CA ASP A 582 29.31 -31.73 0.27
C ASP A 582 29.05 -32.41 1.61
N SER A 583 27.93 -32.13 2.28
CA SER A 583 27.57 -32.79 3.54
C SER A 583 27.24 -34.27 3.34
N PHE A 584 26.58 -34.65 2.24
CA PHE A 584 26.31 -36.03 1.89
C PHE A 584 27.63 -36.80 1.70
N ILE A 585 28.54 -36.26 0.90
CA ILE A 585 29.84 -36.88 0.63
C ILE A 585 30.69 -36.96 1.90
N ALA A 586 30.68 -35.91 2.74
CA ALA A 586 31.34 -35.93 4.05
C ALA A 586 30.81 -37.04 4.97
N GLY A 587 29.52 -37.35 4.90
CA GLY A 587 28.91 -38.47 5.62
C GLY A 587 29.46 -39.84 5.19
N ILE A 588 29.65 -40.06 3.88
CA ILE A 588 30.29 -41.27 3.34
C ILE A 588 31.75 -41.35 3.82
N ARG A 589 32.49 -40.24 3.71
CA ARG A 589 33.89 -40.14 4.12
C ARG A 589 34.08 -40.45 5.60
N GLY A 590 33.23 -39.90 6.47
CA GLY A 590 33.26 -40.13 7.91
C GLY A 590 33.04 -41.61 8.27
N ARG A 591 32.05 -42.26 7.66
CA ARG A 591 31.80 -43.70 7.87
C ARG A 591 32.94 -44.58 7.34
N ALA A 592 33.50 -44.24 6.18
CA ALA A 592 34.66 -44.94 5.61
C ALA A 592 35.88 -44.84 6.54
N LEU A 593 36.11 -43.68 7.16
CA LEU A 593 37.19 -43.48 8.13
C LEU A 593 36.97 -44.33 9.40
N VAL A 594 35.74 -44.39 9.93
CA VAL A 594 35.42 -45.26 11.07
C VAL A 594 35.69 -46.73 10.73
N LEU A 595 35.27 -47.19 9.56
CA LEU A 595 35.54 -48.55 9.09
C LEU A 595 37.03 -48.83 8.93
N LEU A 596 37.81 -47.86 8.45
CA LEU A 596 39.26 -47.94 8.34
C LEU A 596 39.92 -48.11 9.71
N LEU A 597 39.48 -47.33 10.71
CA LEU A 597 39.97 -47.44 12.09
C LEU A 597 39.63 -48.80 12.71
N VAL A 598 38.39 -49.28 12.51
CA VAL A 598 37.94 -50.61 12.97
C VAL A 598 38.76 -51.72 12.30
N ALA A 599 39.03 -51.60 11.00
CA ALA A 599 39.88 -52.54 10.27
C ALA A 599 41.32 -52.54 10.80
N GLY A 600 41.88 -51.36 11.08
CA GLY A 600 43.20 -51.20 11.67
C GLY A 600 43.33 -51.87 13.05
N LEU A 601 42.34 -51.67 13.93
CA LEU A 601 42.25 -52.35 15.22
C LEU A 601 42.13 -53.87 15.05
N GLY A 602 41.35 -54.34 14.09
CA GLY A 602 41.20 -55.75 13.75
C GLY A 602 42.51 -56.40 13.28
N LEU A 603 43.30 -55.69 12.45
CA LEU A 603 44.63 -56.13 12.03
C LEU A 603 45.61 -56.19 13.21
N GLY A 604 45.64 -55.15 14.06
CA GLY A 604 46.48 -55.11 15.26
C GLY A 604 46.16 -56.23 16.26
N GLY A 605 44.87 -56.50 16.48
CA GLY A 605 44.38 -57.62 17.30
C GLY A 605 44.74 -59.00 16.73
N GLY A 606 44.67 -59.15 15.41
CA GLY A 606 45.05 -60.38 14.72
C GLY A 606 46.55 -60.72 14.85
N ILE A 607 47.40 -59.70 14.78
CA ILE A 607 48.87 -59.83 14.92
C ILE A 607 49.25 -60.15 16.37
N THR A 608 48.73 -59.40 17.34
CA THR A 608 49.00 -59.62 18.77
C THR A 608 48.55 -61.00 19.23
N TRP A 609 47.40 -61.48 18.76
CA TRP A 609 46.93 -62.85 19.04
C TRP A 609 47.86 -63.93 18.48
N GLN A 610 48.45 -63.72 17.30
CA GLN A 610 49.43 -64.66 16.73
C GLN A 610 50.73 -64.69 17.52
N VAL A 611 51.19 -63.54 18.02
CA VAL A 611 52.39 -63.43 18.86
C VAL A 611 52.17 -64.12 20.21
N LEU A 612 51.04 -63.86 20.89
CA LEU A 612 50.69 -64.50 22.17
C LEU A 612 50.60 -66.03 22.06
N ARG A 613 50.03 -66.55 20.96
CA ARG A 613 49.89 -68.00 20.75
C ARG A 613 51.23 -68.69 20.53
N ARG A 614 52.20 -68.03 19.87
CA ARG A 614 53.58 -68.55 19.72
C ARG A 614 54.33 -68.63 21.05
N HIS A 615 54.04 -67.74 22.00
CA HIS A 615 54.63 -67.77 23.34
C HIS A 615 54.08 -68.91 24.22
N ARG A 616 52.83 -69.35 24.03
CA ARG A 616 52.22 -70.46 24.79
C ARG A 616 52.64 -71.87 24.35
N THR A 617 53.34 -72.02 23.22
CA THR A 617 53.71 -73.34 22.66
C THR A 617 55.20 -73.71 22.80
N LYS A 618 55.98 -73.01 23.62
CA LYS A 618 57.34 -73.46 23.95
C LYS A 618 57.27 -74.65 24.93
N PRO A 619 57.80 -75.85 24.59
CA PRO A 619 57.81 -76.97 25.54
C PRO A 619 58.79 -76.68 26.71
N PRO A 620 58.54 -77.23 27.91
CA PRO A 620 59.45 -77.09 29.04
C PRO A 620 60.81 -77.74 28.71
N VAL A 621 61.88 -76.99 28.95
CA VAL A 621 63.27 -77.43 28.77
C VAL A 621 63.58 -78.49 29.82
N VAL A 622 63.87 -79.72 29.39
CA VAL A 622 64.38 -80.80 30.25
C VAL A 622 65.88 -80.58 30.46
N PRO A 623 66.39 -80.49 31.70
CA PRO A 623 67.82 -80.40 31.95
C PRO A 623 68.48 -81.78 31.81
N SER A 624 69.55 -81.84 31.02
CA SER A 624 70.40 -83.01 30.85
C SER A 624 71.63 -82.96 31.76
N GLY A 625 71.87 -84.04 32.49
CA GLY A 625 73.21 -84.48 32.87
C GLY A 625 73.32 -85.06 34.28
N PRO A 626 74.48 -85.65 34.63
CA PRO A 626 75.45 -86.37 33.80
C PRO A 626 75.23 -87.89 33.77
#